data_AF-A0A9X3JL60-F1
#
_entry.id   AF-A0A9X3JL60-F1
#
_cell.length_a   1.000
_cell.length_b   1.000
_cell.length_c   1.000
_cell.angle_alpha   90.00
_cell.angle_beta   90.00
_cell.angle_gamma   90.00
#
_symmetry.space_group_name_H-M   'P 1'
#
loop_
_entity.id
_entity.type
_entity.pdbx_description
1 polymer ?
#
loop_
_entity_poly.entity_id
_entity_poly.type
_entity_poly.pdbx_seq_one_letter_code
_entity_poly.pdbx_strand_id
1 'polypeptide(L)'
;MSQRAPWAATTLAVLTLLTGCGDPELLDPTEEPLAADRERLVAHMTGGLTAIADHLGAGDELGTRIDTGCTAGTDNWKIHDTHRSTCGLTITTGFPLEAGPDAAFGGLDGLDSFEEALDEQGWGSIDWFVQGNDWGTGVDVDWMRANRRPVTDVIGVRLWSADGDGTFIEASFRPSDAPVGPASPGTVDGGYYADTAGEDWQDAWSTARDRHPFLIVGYGHAVLAEQPW
;
A
#
# COMPACT_ATOMS: atom_id res chain seq x y z
N MET A 1 72.16 2.57 -21.06
CA MET A 1 71.30 1.39 -20.80
C MET A 1 71.21 1.19 -19.30
N SER A 2 70.07 1.49 -18.68
CA SER A 2 69.81 1.16 -17.28
C SER A 2 68.30 0.99 -17.12
N GLN A 3 67.85 -0.26 -17.01
CA GLN A 3 66.46 -0.65 -16.78
C GLN A 3 66.13 -0.42 -15.32
N ARG A 4 65.14 0.44 -15.03
CA ARG A 4 64.49 0.50 -13.71
C ARG A 4 63.22 -0.33 -13.77
N ALA A 5 63.12 -1.30 -12.86
CA ALA A 5 62.05 -2.28 -12.75
C ALA A 5 60.70 -1.65 -12.33
N PRO A 6 59.55 -2.14 -12.84
CA PRO A 6 58.23 -1.69 -12.45
C PRO A 6 57.68 -2.56 -11.31
N TRP A 7 58.06 -2.27 -10.06
CA TRP A 7 57.63 -3.06 -8.89
C TRP A 7 57.05 -2.19 -7.76
N ALA A 8 56.36 -1.09 -8.12
CA ALA A 8 55.69 -0.22 -7.15
C ALA A 8 54.19 0.01 -7.44
N ALA A 9 53.62 -0.64 -8.46
CA ALA A 9 52.20 -0.49 -8.82
C ALA A 9 51.30 -1.64 -8.32
N THR A 10 51.88 -2.73 -7.81
CA THR A 10 51.11 -3.94 -7.47
C THR A 10 50.59 -3.96 -6.03
N THR A 11 51.05 -3.07 -5.16
CA THR A 11 50.69 -3.12 -3.73
C THR A 11 49.43 -2.32 -3.38
N LEU A 12 48.96 -1.42 -4.27
CA LEU A 12 47.73 -0.65 -4.03
C LEU A 12 46.45 -1.36 -4.52
N ALA A 13 46.58 -2.35 -5.40
CA ALA A 13 45.44 -3.08 -5.95
C ALA A 13 44.96 -4.26 -5.07
N VAL A 14 45.73 -4.64 -4.05
CA VAL A 14 45.40 -5.80 -3.19
C VAL A 14 44.62 -5.37 -1.92
N LEU A 15 44.64 -4.09 -1.55
CA LEU A 15 43.89 -3.58 -0.39
C LEU A 15 42.42 -3.24 -0.71
N THR A 16 42.06 -3.01 -1.97
CA THR A 16 40.66 -2.80 -2.39
C THR A 16 39.89 -4.09 -2.67
N LEU A 17 40.58 -5.24 -2.75
CA LEU A 17 39.95 -6.57 -2.91
C LEU A 17 39.67 -7.27 -1.56
N LEU A 18 40.05 -6.68 -0.43
CA LEU A 18 39.89 -7.26 0.91
C LEU A 18 38.81 -6.58 1.77
N THR A 19 38.10 -5.57 1.25
CA THR A 19 36.97 -4.92 1.93
C THR A 19 35.60 -5.40 1.43
N GLY A 20 35.56 -6.32 0.45
CA GLY A 20 34.32 -6.78 -0.21
C GLY A 20 33.72 -8.08 0.34
N CYS A 21 34.04 -8.49 1.57
CA CYS A 21 33.44 -9.65 2.24
C CYS A 21 32.72 -9.26 3.53
N GLY A 22 32.16 -8.05 3.58
CA GLY A 22 31.07 -7.76 4.50
C GLY A 22 29.77 -8.16 3.82
N ASP A 23 28.89 -8.86 4.52
CA ASP A 23 27.53 -9.02 4.04
C ASP A 23 26.97 -7.62 3.73
N PRO A 24 26.30 -7.38 2.58
CA PRO A 24 25.78 -6.05 2.24
C PRO A 24 24.94 -5.46 3.38
N GLU A 25 24.85 -4.14 3.51
CA GLU A 25 24.00 -3.57 4.56
C GLU A 25 22.51 -3.91 4.27
N LEU A 26 21.71 -4.02 5.35
CA LEU A 26 20.27 -4.19 5.22
C LEU A 26 19.66 -2.89 4.65
N LEU A 27 18.51 -3.01 3.98
CA LEU A 27 17.81 -1.85 3.41
C LEU A 27 17.51 -0.80 4.49
N ASP A 28 17.84 0.47 4.24
CA ASP A 28 17.44 1.58 5.11
C ASP A 28 16.39 2.44 4.38
N PRO A 29 15.13 2.44 4.84
CA PRO A 29 14.06 3.20 4.19
C PRO A 29 14.19 4.72 4.39
N THR A 30 15.15 5.19 5.20
CA THR A 30 15.42 6.61 5.43
C THR A 30 16.51 7.19 4.53
N GLU A 31 17.23 6.34 3.80
CA GLU A 31 18.29 6.75 2.87
C GLU A 31 17.83 6.70 1.41
N GLU A 32 18.51 7.46 0.56
CA GLU A 32 18.28 7.44 -0.89
C GLU A 32 18.80 6.13 -1.52
N PRO A 33 18.06 5.52 -2.46
CA PRO A 33 16.85 6.01 -3.11
C PRO A 33 15.52 5.66 -2.41
N LEU A 34 15.56 4.82 -1.37
CA LEU A 34 14.35 4.26 -0.75
C LEU A 34 13.46 5.34 -0.12
N ALA A 35 14.05 6.40 0.45
CA ALA A 35 13.29 7.52 0.99
C ALA A 35 12.44 8.21 -0.09
N ALA A 36 12.99 8.46 -1.28
CA ALA A 36 12.25 9.06 -2.39
C ALA A 36 11.17 8.12 -2.95
N ASP A 37 11.47 6.82 -3.05
CA ASP A 37 10.49 5.81 -3.47
C ASP A 37 9.33 5.68 -2.48
N ARG A 38 9.61 5.77 -1.17
CA ARG A 38 8.59 5.81 -0.13
C ARG A 38 7.64 6.98 -0.34
N GLU A 39 8.15 8.19 -0.50
CA GLU A 39 7.31 9.38 -0.72
C GLU A 39 6.48 9.27 -2.01
N ARG A 40 7.05 8.73 -3.07
CA ARG A 40 6.34 8.47 -4.33
C ARG A 40 5.20 7.47 -4.14
N LEU A 41 5.44 6.37 -3.46
CA LEU A 41 4.43 5.34 -3.18
C LEU A 41 3.32 5.86 -2.25
N VAL A 42 3.68 6.61 -1.21
CA VAL A 42 2.70 7.30 -0.35
C VAL A 42 1.80 8.19 -1.21
N ALA A 43 2.38 9.08 -2.03
CA ALA A 43 1.62 10.00 -2.87
C ALA A 43 0.73 9.29 -3.90
N HIS A 44 1.21 8.19 -4.48
CA HIS A 44 0.42 7.40 -5.42
C HIS A 44 -0.80 6.75 -4.73
N MET A 45 -0.58 6.07 -3.60
CA MET A 45 -1.66 5.39 -2.87
C MET A 45 -2.66 6.39 -2.25
N THR A 46 -2.19 7.51 -1.68
CA THR A 46 -3.10 8.54 -1.17
C THR A 46 -3.90 9.19 -2.29
N GLY A 47 -3.27 9.49 -3.43
CA GLY A 47 -3.94 10.00 -4.62
C GLY A 47 -5.04 9.05 -5.13
N GLY A 48 -4.77 7.75 -5.16
CA GLY A 48 -5.78 6.74 -5.53
C GLY A 48 -6.95 6.69 -4.55
N LEU A 49 -6.69 6.72 -3.24
CA LEU A 49 -7.76 6.73 -2.22
C LEU A 49 -8.60 8.02 -2.27
N THR A 50 -7.96 9.18 -2.51
CA THR A 50 -8.66 10.44 -2.75
C THR A 50 -9.52 10.37 -4.01
N ALA A 51 -9.04 9.75 -5.09
CA ALA A 51 -9.82 9.60 -6.31
C ALA A 51 -11.09 8.75 -6.10
N ILE A 52 -11.00 7.68 -5.31
CA ILE A 52 -12.16 6.89 -4.90
C ILE A 52 -13.16 7.78 -4.13
N ALA A 53 -12.66 8.56 -3.17
CA ALA A 53 -13.45 9.44 -2.33
C ALA A 53 -14.16 10.52 -3.18
N ASP A 54 -13.44 11.17 -4.07
CA ASP A 54 -13.95 12.21 -4.97
C ASP A 54 -15.04 11.68 -5.90
N HIS A 55 -14.84 10.49 -6.47
CA HIS A 55 -15.83 9.85 -7.35
C HIS A 55 -17.14 9.55 -6.61
N LEU A 56 -17.04 9.21 -5.33
CA LEU A 56 -18.18 8.94 -4.46
C LEU A 56 -18.81 10.21 -3.86
N GLY A 57 -18.23 11.39 -4.11
CA GLY A 57 -18.67 12.64 -3.52
C GLY A 57 -18.49 12.68 -2.00
N ALA A 58 -17.45 12.00 -1.49
CA ALA A 58 -17.07 12.06 -0.10
C ALA A 58 -16.53 13.46 0.28
N GLY A 59 -16.51 13.75 1.57
CA GLY A 59 -15.90 14.98 2.09
C GLY A 59 -14.38 14.88 2.23
N ASP A 60 -13.80 15.91 2.85
CA ASP A 60 -12.35 16.02 3.06
C ASP A 60 -11.77 14.82 3.85
N GLU A 61 -10.50 14.52 3.57
CA GLU A 61 -9.74 13.49 4.28
C GLU A 61 -9.68 13.76 5.78
N LEU A 62 -9.95 12.71 6.58
CA LEU A 62 -9.95 12.77 8.05
C LEU A 62 -8.58 12.48 8.67
N GLY A 63 -7.51 12.58 7.87
CA GLY A 63 -6.14 12.26 8.23
C GLY A 63 -5.66 10.90 7.69
N THR A 64 -4.34 10.78 7.56
CA THR A 64 -3.66 9.60 7.03
C THR A 64 -2.67 9.07 8.06
N ARG A 65 -2.71 7.76 8.34
CA ARG A 65 -1.61 7.04 8.99
C ARG A 65 -0.75 6.36 7.95
N ILE A 66 0.56 6.41 8.17
CA ILE A 66 1.54 5.76 7.33
C ILE A 66 2.44 4.93 8.23
N ASP A 67 2.51 3.63 7.98
CA ASP A 67 3.45 2.73 8.65
C ASP A 67 4.49 2.25 7.65
N THR A 68 5.76 2.38 8.01
CA THR A 68 6.89 1.86 7.24
C THR A 68 7.65 0.87 8.10
N GLY A 69 7.99 -0.29 7.56
CA GLY A 69 8.75 -1.26 8.34
C GLY A 69 9.55 -2.21 7.47
N CYS A 70 10.65 -2.70 8.03
CA CYS A 70 11.56 -3.61 7.33
C CYS A 70 11.91 -4.84 8.18
N THR A 71 11.80 -6.02 7.58
CA THR A 71 12.26 -7.29 8.15
C THR A 71 13.64 -7.66 7.63
N ALA A 72 14.43 -8.31 8.48
CA ALA A 72 15.53 -9.13 7.99
C ALA A 72 14.98 -10.52 7.67
N GLY A 73 15.31 -11.02 6.48
CA GLY A 73 14.97 -12.37 6.10
C GLY A 73 15.68 -13.38 6.98
N THR A 74 14.99 -14.46 7.31
CA THR A 74 15.54 -15.52 8.14
C THR A 74 15.83 -16.74 7.25
N ASP A 75 17.10 -17.03 7.04
CA ASP A 75 17.53 -18.32 6.47
C ASP A 75 18.01 -19.26 7.59
N ASN A 76 17.21 -20.28 7.88
CA ASN A 76 17.54 -21.34 8.82
C ASN A 76 17.01 -22.69 8.33
N TRP A 77 17.31 -23.76 9.07
CA TRP A 77 16.94 -25.13 8.65
C TRP A 77 15.44 -25.42 8.51
N LYS A 78 14.56 -24.53 9.00
CA LYS A 78 13.09 -24.65 8.88
C LYS A 78 12.46 -23.63 7.93
N ILE A 79 13.11 -22.50 7.73
CA ILE A 79 12.56 -21.33 7.03
C ILE A 79 13.64 -20.85 6.09
N HIS A 80 13.37 -20.94 4.79
CA HIS A 80 14.21 -20.35 3.76
C HIS A 80 13.49 -19.12 3.23
N ASP A 81 13.92 -17.95 3.68
CA ASP A 81 13.52 -16.69 3.06
C ASP A 81 14.29 -16.53 1.73
N THR A 82 13.62 -16.06 0.69
CA THR A 82 14.28 -15.74 -0.59
C THR A 82 14.95 -14.37 -0.57
N HIS A 83 14.61 -13.54 0.42
CA HIS A 83 15.16 -12.21 0.60
C HIS A 83 15.93 -12.14 1.91
N ARG A 84 16.92 -11.27 1.92
CA ARG A 84 17.70 -10.90 3.10
C ARG A 84 17.09 -9.71 3.84
N SER A 85 16.41 -8.82 3.12
CA SER A 85 15.62 -7.75 3.71
C SER A 85 14.42 -7.43 2.83
N THR A 86 13.29 -7.15 3.46
CA THR A 86 12.07 -6.66 2.79
C THR A 86 11.55 -5.46 3.56
N CYS A 87 11.32 -4.36 2.86
CA CYS A 87 10.67 -3.17 3.39
C CYS A 87 9.27 -3.03 2.79
N GLY A 88 8.29 -2.78 3.65
CA GLY A 88 6.89 -2.56 3.28
C GLY A 88 6.40 -1.20 3.76
N LEU A 89 5.37 -0.72 3.08
CA LEU A 89 4.66 0.50 3.38
C LEU A 89 3.16 0.19 3.45
N THR A 90 2.49 0.64 4.51
CA THR A 90 1.04 0.62 4.59
C THR A 90 0.49 2.00 4.90
N ILE A 91 -0.64 2.35 4.28
CA ILE A 91 -1.38 3.57 4.61
C ILE A 91 -2.78 3.23 5.09
N THR A 92 -3.31 4.06 5.99
CA THR A 92 -4.72 4.03 6.40
C THR A 92 -5.27 5.44 6.39
N THR A 93 -6.46 5.64 5.83
CA THR A 93 -7.13 6.94 5.82
C THR A 93 -8.64 6.78 5.88
N GLY A 94 -9.36 7.86 6.14
CA GLY A 94 -10.81 7.89 6.20
C GLY A 94 -11.39 9.09 5.46
N PHE A 95 -12.52 8.89 4.79
CA PHE A 95 -13.31 9.95 4.15
C PHE A 95 -14.77 9.86 4.58
N PRO A 96 -15.42 10.96 4.97
CA PRO A 96 -16.84 10.96 5.35
C PRO A 96 -17.72 10.89 4.11
N LEU A 97 -18.85 10.17 4.20
CA LEU A 97 -19.79 10.01 3.11
C LEU A 97 -21.24 10.24 3.58
N GLU A 98 -21.99 11.07 2.85
CA GLU A 98 -23.35 11.47 3.21
C GLU A 98 -24.42 10.41 2.88
N ALA A 99 -24.10 9.45 2.02
CA ALA A 99 -25.03 8.42 1.56
C ALA A 99 -24.34 7.06 1.42
N GLY A 100 -25.14 6.00 1.33
CA GLY A 100 -24.61 4.66 1.09
C GLY A 100 -24.00 4.53 -0.31
N PRO A 101 -23.19 3.48 -0.56
CA PRO A 101 -22.53 3.24 -1.85
C PRO A 101 -23.50 3.18 -3.03
N ASP A 102 -24.71 2.67 -2.81
CA ASP A 102 -25.73 2.56 -3.84
C ASP A 102 -26.19 3.91 -4.39
N ALA A 103 -26.34 4.90 -3.51
CA ALA A 103 -26.69 6.26 -3.88
C ALA A 103 -25.50 6.98 -4.55
N ALA A 104 -24.27 6.67 -4.13
CA ALA A 104 -23.06 7.29 -4.65
C ALA A 104 -22.70 6.78 -6.06
N PHE A 105 -22.79 5.48 -6.30
CA PHE A 105 -22.53 4.89 -7.63
C PHE A 105 -23.71 5.04 -8.59
N GLY A 106 -24.95 5.14 -8.11
CA GLY A 106 -26.11 5.27 -9.01
C GLY A 106 -26.43 4.02 -9.83
N GLY A 107 -25.87 2.85 -9.48
CA GLY A 107 -26.12 1.56 -10.13
C GLY A 107 -24.84 0.86 -10.59
N LEU A 108 -25.00 -0.25 -11.33
CA LEU A 108 -23.86 -0.99 -11.88
C LEU A 108 -23.14 -0.22 -13.00
N ASP A 109 -23.85 0.61 -13.77
CA ASP A 109 -23.23 1.46 -14.81
C ASP A 109 -22.29 2.52 -14.20
N GLY A 110 -22.55 2.93 -12.96
CA GLY A 110 -21.63 3.80 -12.22
C GLY A 110 -20.39 3.08 -11.70
N LEU A 111 -20.46 1.76 -11.47
CA LEU A 111 -19.26 0.97 -11.20
C LEU A 111 -18.37 0.92 -12.45
N ASP A 112 -18.93 0.69 -13.65
CA ASP A 112 -18.12 0.74 -14.88
C ASP A 112 -17.46 2.12 -15.06
N SER A 113 -18.21 3.20 -14.81
CA SER A 113 -17.68 4.58 -14.91
C SER A 113 -16.58 4.86 -13.89
N PHE A 114 -16.70 4.26 -12.69
CA PHE A 114 -15.68 4.30 -11.66
C PHE A 114 -14.42 3.54 -12.09
N GLU A 115 -14.57 2.34 -12.67
CA GLU A 115 -13.45 1.54 -13.16
C GLU A 115 -12.66 2.28 -14.25
N GLU A 116 -13.35 2.86 -15.23
CA GLU A 116 -12.72 3.68 -16.28
C GLU A 116 -11.96 4.88 -15.71
N ALA A 117 -12.56 5.60 -14.76
CA ALA A 117 -11.94 6.78 -14.14
C ALA A 117 -10.68 6.45 -13.31
N LEU A 118 -10.58 5.25 -12.75
CA LEU A 118 -9.42 4.84 -11.97
C LEU A 118 -8.32 4.21 -12.83
N ASP A 119 -8.68 3.52 -13.92
CA ASP A 119 -7.71 3.08 -14.93
C ASP A 119 -6.96 4.27 -15.54
N GLU A 120 -7.66 5.36 -15.84
CA GLU A 120 -7.05 6.63 -16.30
C GLU A 120 -6.06 7.23 -15.28
N GLN A 121 -6.16 6.85 -14.01
CA GLN A 121 -5.29 7.29 -12.91
C GLN A 121 -4.20 6.28 -12.55
N GLY A 122 -4.06 5.20 -13.32
CA GLY A 122 -3.04 4.18 -13.13
C GLY A 122 -3.45 3.03 -12.22
N TRP A 123 -4.74 2.78 -12.03
CA TRP A 123 -5.29 1.66 -11.25
C TRP A 123 -6.04 0.69 -12.16
N GLY A 124 -5.40 -0.42 -12.55
CA GLY A 124 -5.85 -1.22 -13.70
C GLY A 124 -6.57 -2.53 -13.39
N SER A 125 -6.40 -3.12 -12.20
CA SER A 125 -7.11 -4.34 -11.81
C SER A 125 -8.02 -4.07 -10.62
N ILE A 126 -9.30 -4.34 -10.79
CA ILE A 126 -10.35 -3.95 -9.86
C ILE A 126 -11.09 -5.19 -9.37
N ASP A 127 -11.11 -5.35 -8.05
CA ASP A 127 -11.80 -6.41 -7.35
C ASP A 127 -12.90 -5.78 -6.48
N TRP A 128 -14.16 -5.99 -6.81
CA TRP A 128 -15.27 -5.58 -5.96
C TRP A 128 -15.51 -6.62 -4.86
N PHE A 129 -15.81 -6.14 -3.66
CA PHE A 129 -16.25 -6.97 -2.55
C PHE A 129 -17.73 -6.73 -2.29
N VAL A 130 -18.47 -7.83 -2.14
CA VAL A 130 -19.91 -7.80 -1.93
C VAL A 130 -20.30 -8.55 -0.65
N GLN A 131 -21.41 -8.13 -0.04
CA GLN A 131 -21.96 -8.78 1.15
C GLN A 131 -22.10 -10.30 0.95
N GLY A 132 -21.63 -11.06 1.95
CA GLY A 132 -21.65 -12.51 1.94
C GLY A 132 -20.41 -13.16 1.32
N ASN A 133 -19.45 -12.35 0.86
CA ASN A 133 -18.12 -12.76 0.43
C ASN A 133 -17.08 -11.73 0.92
N ASP A 134 -17.19 -11.38 2.20
CA ASP A 134 -16.48 -10.25 2.79
C ASP A 134 -14.98 -10.49 2.72
N TRP A 135 -14.28 -9.67 1.92
CA TRP A 135 -12.82 -9.75 1.69
C TRP A 135 -12.33 -11.13 1.22
N GLY A 136 -13.21 -11.90 0.56
CA GLY A 136 -12.88 -13.18 -0.06
C GLY A 136 -12.29 -13.01 -1.46
N THR A 137 -12.80 -13.78 -2.43
CA THR A 137 -12.42 -13.59 -3.84
C THR A 137 -13.12 -12.37 -4.40
N GLY A 138 -12.38 -11.39 -4.93
CA GLY A 138 -12.94 -10.25 -5.64
C GLY A 138 -13.82 -10.66 -6.82
N VAL A 139 -14.79 -9.82 -7.16
CA VAL A 139 -15.67 -10.03 -8.33
C VAL A 139 -15.60 -8.81 -9.24
N ASP A 140 -15.85 -9.02 -10.53
CA ASP A 140 -16.01 -7.94 -11.50
C ASP A 140 -17.50 -7.52 -11.65
N VAL A 141 -17.75 -6.40 -12.34
CA VAL A 141 -19.12 -5.89 -12.54
C VAL A 141 -19.94 -6.86 -13.40
N ASP A 142 -19.32 -7.56 -14.34
CA ASP A 142 -20.01 -8.54 -15.19
C ASP A 142 -20.52 -9.75 -14.39
N TRP A 143 -19.77 -10.19 -13.38
CA TRP A 143 -20.20 -11.20 -12.43
C TRP A 143 -21.40 -10.70 -11.63
N MET A 144 -21.39 -9.44 -11.18
CA MET A 144 -22.53 -8.84 -10.48
C MET A 144 -23.78 -8.83 -11.37
N ARG A 145 -23.65 -8.43 -12.65
CA ARG A 145 -24.73 -8.49 -13.65
C ARG A 145 -25.24 -9.92 -13.85
N ALA A 146 -24.35 -10.87 -14.08
CA ALA A 146 -24.68 -12.27 -14.34
C ALA A 146 -25.41 -12.92 -13.15
N ASN A 147 -25.02 -12.56 -11.92
CA ASN A 147 -25.61 -13.07 -10.69
C ASN A 147 -26.74 -12.19 -10.14
N ARG A 148 -27.14 -11.12 -10.86
CA ARG A 148 -28.19 -10.17 -10.47
C ARG A 148 -27.96 -9.57 -9.08
N ARG A 149 -26.70 -9.30 -8.74
CA ARG A 149 -26.32 -8.64 -7.50
C ARG A 149 -26.50 -7.13 -7.65
N PRO A 150 -27.28 -6.47 -6.77
CA PRO A 150 -27.43 -5.02 -6.82
C PRO A 150 -26.16 -4.32 -6.30
N VAL A 151 -25.97 -3.06 -6.69
CA VAL A 151 -24.87 -2.21 -6.19
C VAL A 151 -24.93 -2.00 -4.66
N THR A 152 -26.11 -2.12 -4.06
CA THR A 152 -26.29 -2.08 -2.59
C THR A 152 -25.55 -3.19 -1.86
N ASP A 153 -25.15 -4.25 -2.56
CA ASP A 153 -24.37 -5.33 -1.97
C ASP A 153 -22.87 -5.00 -1.91
N VAL A 154 -22.39 -3.95 -2.58
CA VAL A 154 -20.97 -3.56 -2.58
C VAL A 154 -20.57 -3.04 -1.20
N ILE A 155 -19.53 -3.63 -0.63
CA ILE A 155 -18.96 -3.26 0.67
C ILE A 155 -17.54 -2.70 0.56
N GLY A 156 -16.95 -2.76 -0.62
CA GLY A 156 -15.62 -2.22 -0.86
C GLY A 156 -15.07 -2.60 -2.22
N VAL A 157 -13.86 -2.11 -2.48
CA VAL A 157 -13.11 -2.33 -3.70
C VAL A 157 -11.62 -2.47 -3.37
N ARG A 158 -10.91 -3.35 -4.07
CA ARG A 158 -9.45 -3.38 -4.13
C ARG A 158 -9.00 -3.03 -5.53
N LEU A 159 -7.96 -2.23 -5.63
CA LEU A 159 -7.37 -1.76 -6.87
C LEU A 159 -5.88 -2.07 -6.85
N TRP A 160 -5.37 -2.61 -7.94
CA TRP A 160 -3.93 -2.82 -8.13
C TRP A 160 -3.35 -1.78 -9.06
N SER A 161 -2.13 -1.33 -8.75
CA SER A 161 -1.37 -0.44 -9.62
C SER A 161 -1.23 -1.05 -11.01
N ALA A 162 -1.46 -0.23 -12.04
CA ALA A 162 -1.29 -0.61 -13.44
C ALA A 162 0.18 -0.91 -13.79
N ASP A 163 1.13 -0.45 -12.97
CA ASP A 163 2.56 -0.74 -13.14
C ASP A 163 2.90 -2.20 -12.81
N GLY A 164 1.99 -2.94 -12.16
CA GLY A 164 2.17 -4.36 -11.83
C GLY A 164 3.26 -4.62 -10.78
N ASP A 165 3.55 -3.62 -9.95
CA ASP A 165 4.57 -3.64 -8.89
C ASP A 165 4.10 -4.29 -7.59
N GLY A 166 2.87 -4.79 -7.55
CA GLY A 166 2.24 -5.37 -6.35
C GLY A 166 1.69 -4.34 -5.38
N THR A 167 1.75 -3.04 -5.73
CA THR A 167 1.06 -1.98 -4.99
C THR A 167 -0.45 -2.15 -5.15
N PHE A 168 -1.18 -2.04 -4.05
CA PHE A 168 -2.65 -2.03 -4.09
C PHE A 168 -3.22 -1.07 -3.05
N ILE A 169 -4.44 -0.61 -3.33
CA ILE A 169 -5.28 0.10 -2.39
C ILE A 169 -6.62 -0.61 -2.24
N GLU A 170 -7.23 -0.44 -1.07
CA GLU A 170 -8.54 -0.95 -0.75
C GLU A 170 -9.37 0.17 -0.14
N ALA A 171 -10.63 0.23 -0.52
CA ALA A 171 -11.60 1.11 0.11
C ALA A 171 -12.74 0.26 0.64
N SER A 172 -12.98 0.33 1.95
CA SER A 172 -14.13 -0.28 2.61
C SER A 172 -15.24 0.75 2.75
N PHE A 173 -16.46 0.43 2.34
CA PHE A 173 -17.63 1.27 2.54
C PHE A 173 -18.41 0.80 3.76
N ARG A 174 -18.49 1.63 4.80
CA ARG A 174 -19.02 1.20 6.10
C ARG A 174 -19.95 2.24 6.71
N PRO A 175 -20.95 1.80 7.48
CA PRO A 175 -21.65 2.69 8.42
C PRO A 175 -20.65 3.34 9.37
N SER A 176 -20.92 4.59 9.75
CA SER A 176 -20.00 5.38 10.60
C SER A 176 -19.84 4.88 12.03
N ASP A 177 -20.83 4.13 12.51
CA ASP A 177 -20.82 3.50 13.83
C ASP A 177 -20.10 2.14 13.84
N ALA A 178 -19.74 1.61 12.67
CA ALA A 178 -19.01 0.36 12.56
C ALA A 178 -17.57 0.54 13.09
N PRO A 179 -17.08 -0.34 13.98
CA PRO A 179 -15.72 -0.21 14.49
C PRO A 179 -14.68 -0.25 13.36
N VAL A 180 -13.88 0.81 13.28
CA VAL A 180 -12.70 0.90 12.41
C VAL A 180 -11.49 0.62 13.30
N GLY A 181 -10.89 -0.55 13.14
CA GLY A 181 -9.55 -0.76 13.69
C GLY A 181 -8.56 0.09 12.89
N PRO A 182 -7.38 0.43 13.44
CA PRO A 182 -6.27 0.73 12.56
C PRO A 182 -6.18 -0.40 11.52
N ALA A 183 -5.76 -0.11 10.28
CA ALA A 183 -5.25 -1.20 9.46
C ALA A 183 -4.33 -2.00 10.37
N SER A 184 -4.53 -3.32 10.40
CA SER A 184 -3.66 -4.17 11.21
C SER A 184 -2.27 -3.65 10.90
N PRO A 185 -1.49 -3.21 11.91
CA PRO A 185 -0.11 -2.93 11.61
C PRO A 185 0.30 -4.17 10.82
N GLY A 186 0.88 -3.96 9.65
CA GLY A 186 1.85 -4.93 9.20
C GLY A 186 2.90 -4.87 10.30
N THR A 187 2.60 -5.48 11.45
CA THR A 187 3.45 -5.51 12.61
C THR A 187 4.55 -6.34 12.04
N VAL A 188 5.60 -5.63 11.69
CA VAL A 188 6.89 -6.18 11.46
C VAL A 188 7.36 -6.65 12.83
N ASP A 189 6.65 -7.64 13.40
CA ASP A 189 6.96 -8.26 14.67
C ASP A 189 8.30 -8.96 14.46
N GLY A 190 9.37 -8.32 14.93
CA GLY A 190 10.75 -8.74 14.67
C GLY A 190 11.46 -8.02 13.53
N GLY A 191 10.94 -6.90 13.02
CA GLY A 191 11.64 -6.02 12.09
C GLY A 191 12.83 -5.29 12.73
N TYR A 192 13.82 -4.91 11.92
CA TYR A 192 14.93 -4.07 12.39
C TYR A 192 14.63 -2.56 12.25
N TYR A 193 13.58 -2.21 11.51
CA TYR A 193 13.09 -0.85 11.35
C TYR A 193 11.55 -0.83 11.40
N ALA A 194 10.99 0.14 12.11
CA ALA A 194 9.57 0.46 12.12
C ALA A 194 9.40 1.96 12.42
N ASP A 195 8.59 2.63 11.61
CA ASP A 195 8.20 4.03 11.77
C ASP A 195 6.71 4.20 11.49
N THR A 196 6.06 5.03 12.28
CA THR A 196 4.63 5.34 12.15
C THR A 196 4.44 6.85 12.18
N ALA A 197 3.78 7.37 11.15
CA ALA A 197 3.39 8.77 11.03
C ALA A 197 1.85 8.90 11.03
N GLY A 198 1.35 10.06 11.49
CA GLY A 198 -0.07 10.40 11.44
C GLY A 198 -0.95 9.62 12.43
N GLU A 199 -0.44 9.36 13.64
CA GLU A 199 -1.15 8.58 14.68
C GLU A 199 -2.49 9.23 15.11
N ASP A 200 -2.68 10.52 14.86
CA ASP A 200 -3.85 11.31 15.23
C ASP A 200 -5.05 11.16 14.28
N TRP A 201 -4.91 10.45 13.15
CA TRP A 201 -6.02 10.26 12.20
C TRP A 201 -7.25 9.60 12.83
N GLN A 202 -7.06 8.74 13.84
CA GLN A 202 -8.17 8.10 14.55
C GLN A 202 -8.97 9.09 15.41
N ASP A 203 -8.31 10.12 15.95
CA ASP A 203 -8.96 11.15 16.75
C ASP A 203 -9.82 12.06 15.86
N ALA A 204 -9.28 12.46 14.71
CA ALA A 204 -10.00 13.20 13.67
C ALA A 204 -11.21 12.40 13.17
N TRP A 205 -11.02 11.11 12.87
CA TRP A 205 -12.10 10.18 12.57
C TRP A 205 -13.18 10.14 13.65
N SER A 206 -12.78 9.93 14.91
CA SER A 206 -13.71 9.81 16.03
C SER A 206 -14.59 11.06 16.22
N THR A 207 -14.08 12.23 15.84
CA THR A 207 -14.77 13.51 15.91
C THR A 207 -15.76 13.72 14.77
N ALA A 208 -15.43 13.23 13.57
CA ALA A 208 -16.26 13.41 12.38
C ALA A 208 -17.36 12.35 12.24
N ARG A 209 -17.12 11.11 12.67
CA ARG A 209 -18.02 9.96 12.43
C ARG A 209 -19.46 10.19 12.90
N ASP A 210 -19.69 10.93 13.99
CA ASP A 210 -21.03 11.16 14.54
C ASP A 210 -21.86 12.13 13.67
N ARG A 211 -21.23 12.80 12.69
CA ARG A 211 -21.87 13.78 11.80
C ARG A 211 -22.24 13.21 10.43
N HIS A 212 -21.69 12.05 10.07
CA HIS A 212 -21.86 11.44 8.75
C HIS A 212 -22.41 10.01 8.91
N PRO A 213 -23.37 9.56 8.09
CA PRO A 213 -23.97 8.24 8.22
C PRO A 213 -23.08 7.10 7.71
N PHE A 214 -22.19 7.39 6.75
CA PHE A 214 -21.28 6.43 6.14
C PHE A 214 -19.88 7.00 6.05
N LEU A 215 -18.88 6.13 5.92
CA LEU A 215 -17.50 6.50 5.64
C LEU A 215 -16.84 5.49 4.71
N ILE A 216 -15.81 5.98 4.03
CA ILE A 216 -14.84 5.21 3.29
C ILE A 216 -13.63 5.03 4.20
N VAL A 217 -13.22 3.79 4.44
CA VAL A 217 -11.95 3.48 5.11
C VAL A 217 -10.99 2.98 4.04
N GLY A 218 -9.98 3.80 3.77
CA GLY A 218 -8.93 3.50 2.81
C GLY A 218 -7.78 2.75 3.48
N TYR A 219 -7.28 1.73 2.80
CA TYR A 219 -6.05 1.03 3.11
C TYR A 219 -5.18 1.01 1.85
N GLY A 220 -3.87 1.07 2.00
CA GLY A 220 -2.93 0.87 0.91
C GLY A 220 -1.75 0.06 1.37
N HIS A 221 -1.19 -0.72 0.47
CA HIS A 221 0.00 -1.52 0.71
C HIS A 221 0.91 -1.47 -0.51
N ALA A 222 2.20 -1.27 -0.26
CA ALA A 222 3.24 -1.38 -1.27
C ALA A 222 4.45 -2.12 -0.69
N VAL A 223 5.11 -2.92 -1.53
CA VAL A 223 6.46 -3.38 -1.26
C VAL A 223 7.39 -2.23 -1.63
N LEU A 224 8.08 -1.67 -0.65
CA LEU A 224 9.01 -0.55 -0.88
C LEU A 224 10.28 -1.04 -1.57
N ALA A 225 10.86 -2.12 -1.04
CA ALA A 225 12.07 -2.72 -1.60
C ALA A 225 12.28 -4.15 -1.08
N GLU A 226 12.92 -4.98 -1.90
CA GLU A 226 13.37 -6.32 -1.53
C GLU A 226 14.85 -6.47 -1.89
N GLN A 227 15.61 -7.05 -0.98
CA GLN A 227 17.02 -7.37 -1.15
C GLN A 227 17.19 -8.88 -1.21
N PRO A 228 17.54 -9.49 -2.35
CA PRO A 228 17.81 -10.92 -2.43
C PRO A 228 19.11 -11.29 -1.68
N TRP A 229 19.28 -12.58 -1.38
CA TRP A 229 20.53 -13.14 -0.83
C TRP A 229 21.72 -13.05 -1.81
#